data_AF-A0A7W2M8W3-F1
#
_entry.id   AF-A0A7W2M8W3-F1
#
_cell.length_a   1.000
_cell.length_b   1.000
_cell.length_c   1.000
_cell.angle_alpha   90.00
_cell.angle_beta   90.00
_cell.angle_gamma   90.00
#
_symmetry.space_group_name_H-M   'P 1'
#
loop_
_entity.id
_entity.type
_entity.pdbx_description
1 polymer ?
#
loop_
_entity_poly.entity_id
_entity_poly.type
_entity_poly.pdbx_seq_one_letter_code
_entity_poly.pdbx_strand_id
1 'polypeptide(L)'
;MRKIKLILLLILTVNFSCVESDSKLDETLSYFSKKLLDSDSDEIKNITTEKGFESLMKWSDSLKNKQFLKTLAENLKNGGNGVFNKKEMDSLIILSLGKSDAILGATNGYLILKKTEKGLSIEEFRGGK
;
A
#
# COMPACT_ATOMS: atom_id res chain seq x y z
N MET A 1 -41.88 -30.25 -11.29
CA MET A 1 -40.54 -30.28 -10.67
C MET A 1 -39.63 -29.19 -11.28
N ARG A 2 -39.81 -27.93 -10.88
CA ARG A 2 -39.02 -26.76 -11.35
C ARG A 2 -38.70 -25.86 -10.16
N LYS A 3 -37.91 -26.35 -9.18
CA LYS A 3 -37.45 -25.54 -8.03
C LYS A 3 -36.00 -25.83 -7.61
N ILE A 4 -35.21 -26.52 -8.44
CA ILE A 4 -33.82 -26.94 -8.11
C ILE A 4 -32.79 -26.32 -9.08
N LYS A 5 -32.99 -25.06 -9.51
CA LYS A 5 -31.99 -24.37 -10.35
C LYS A 5 -31.50 -23.02 -9.82
N LEU A 6 -32.09 -22.48 -8.75
CA LEU A 6 -31.71 -21.17 -8.22
C LEU A 6 -30.69 -21.21 -7.07
N ILE A 7 -30.50 -22.35 -6.41
CA ILE A 7 -29.56 -22.44 -5.26
C ILE A 7 -28.10 -22.54 -5.74
N LEU A 8 -27.86 -23.04 -6.95
CA LEU A 8 -26.50 -23.22 -7.48
C LEU A 8 -25.83 -21.92 -7.97
N LEU A 9 -26.60 -20.85 -8.21
CA LEU A 9 -26.03 -19.57 -8.64
C LEU A 9 -25.45 -18.75 -7.48
N LEU A 10 -25.90 -19.01 -6.24
CA LEU A 10 -25.43 -18.26 -5.07
C LEU A 10 -24.00 -18.65 -4.65
N ILE A 11 -23.62 -19.91 -4.86
CA ILE A 11 -22.31 -20.45 -4.46
C ILE A 11 -21.17 -19.89 -5.35
N LEU A 12 -21.49 -19.43 -6.57
CA LEU A 12 -20.51 -18.80 -7.46
C LEU A 12 -20.15 -17.36 -7.07
N THR A 13 -20.90 -16.72 -6.17
CA THR A 13 -20.65 -15.32 -5.75
C THR A 13 -19.81 -15.17 -4.47
N VAL A 14 -19.47 -16.27 -3.80
CA VAL A 14 -18.76 -16.23 -2.49
C VAL A 14 -17.31 -16.73 -2.57
N ASN A 15 -16.80 -17.01 -3.78
CA ASN A 15 -15.34 -17.07 -4.00
C ASN A 15 -14.77 -15.67 -4.27
N PHE A 16 -15.30 -14.64 -3.60
CA PHE A 16 -14.39 -13.57 -3.19
C PHE A 16 -13.47 -14.23 -2.18
N SER A 17 -12.31 -14.67 -2.65
CA SER A 17 -11.14 -14.87 -1.80
C SER A 17 -10.96 -13.56 -1.03
N CYS A 18 -11.62 -13.47 0.12
CA CYS A 18 -11.31 -12.52 1.15
C CYS A 18 -9.91 -12.93 1.55
N VAL A 19 -8.92 -12.29 0.93
CA VAL A 19 -7.53 -12.42 1.30
C VAL A 19 -7.54 -12.07 2.79
N GLU A 20 -7.34 -13.08 3.64
CA GLU A 20 -7.25 -12.85 5.08
C GLU A 20 -6.21 -11.76 5.27
N SER A 21 -6.67 -10.61 5.75
CA SER A 21 -5.80 -9.51 6.05
C SER A 21 -4.82 -9.97 7.12
N ASP A 22 -3.53 -9.76 6.86
CA ASP A 22 -2.49 -9.91 7.85
C ASP A 22 -2.58 -8.70 8.79
N SER A 23 -3.27 -8.87 9.93
CA SER A 23 -3.51 -7.80 10.92
C SER A 23 -2.27 -6.96 11.24
N LYS A 24 -1.07 -7.57 11.27
CA LYS A 24 0.20 -6.85 11.51
C LYS A 24 0.57 -5.92 10.35
N LEU A 25 0.30 -6.35 9.12
CA LEU A 25 0.52 -5.53 7.94
C LEU A 25 -0.47 -4.35 7.93
N ASP A 26 -1.74 -4.58 8.23
CA ASP A 26 -2.75 -3.51 8.30
C ASP A 26 -2.42 -2.46 9.36
N GLU A 27 -1.95 -2.89 10.54
CA GLU A 27 -1.45 -1.98 11.58
C GLU A 27 -0.24 -1.18 11.09
N THR A 28 0.70 -1.83 10.41
CA THR A 28 1.89 -1.17 9.85
C THR A 28 1.50 -0.13 8.79
N LEU A 29 0.57 -0.46 7.90
CA LEU A 29 0.10 0.44 6.85
C LEU A 29 -0.67 1.63 7.42
N SER A 30 -1.47 1.40 8.46
CA SER A 30 -2.15 2.45 9.21
C SER A 30 -1.14 3.39 9.88
N TYR A 31 -0.06 2.84 10.44
CA TYR A 31 1.03 3.63 11.02
C TYR A 31 1.73 4.50 9.97
N PHE A 32 2.09 3.94 8.81
CA PHE A 32 2.68 4.71 7.71
C PHE A 32 1.74 5.81 7.21
N SER A 33 0.46 5.49 7.02
CA SER A 33 -0.57 6.45 6.61
C SER A 33 -0.60 7.67 7.53
N LYS A 34 -0.63 7.45 8.85
CA LYS A 34 -0.62 8.54 9.84
C LYS A 34 0.65 9.40 9.74
N LYS A 35 1.82 8.76 9.68
CA LYS A 35 3.11 9.46 9.63
C LYS A 35 3.30 10.28 8.34
N LEU A 36 2.74 9.83 7.21
CA LEU A 36 2.76 10.59 5.96
C LEU A 36 1.85 11.83 6.01
N LEU A 37 0.75 11.80 6.75
CA LEU A 37 -0.14 12.96 6.93
C LEU A 37 0.47 14.02 7.85
N ASP A 38 1.23 13.60 8.85
CA ASP A 38 1.80 14.49 9.87
C ASP A 38 2.97 15.36 9.36
N SER A 39 3.33 15.26 8.07
CA SER A 39 4.14 16.19 7.25
C SER A 39 5.56 16.57 7.72
N ASP A 40 5.98 16.25 8.94
CA ASP A 40 7.35 16.51 9.39
C ASP A 40 8.30 15.53 8.70
N SER A 41 9.24 16.05 7.91
CA SER A 41 10.14 15.24 7.07
C SER A 41 10.94 14.21 7.86
N ASP A 42 11.22 14.48 9.13
CA ASP A 42 11.98 13.60 10.01
C ASP A 42 11.16 12.38 10.44
N GLU A 43 9.83 12.52 10.55
CA GLU A 43 8.93 11.38 10.79
C GLU A 43 8.84 10.47 9.57
N ILE A 44 8.84 11.05 8.37
CA ILE A 44 8.87 10.29 7.12
C ILE A 44 10.18 9.49 7.00
N LYS A 45 11.34 10.10 7.34
CA LYS A 45 12.63 9.39 7.37
C LYS A 45 12.62 8.17 8.28
N ASN A 46 11.89 8.23 9.40
CA ASN A 46 11.84 7.14 10.37
C ASN A 46 11.05 5.92 9.89
N ILE A 47 10.16 6.09 8.90
CA ILE A 47 9.34 5.01 8.34
C ILE A 47 9.86 4.49 7.00
N THR A 48 10.91 5.10 6.45
CA THR A 48 11.54 4.76 5.17
C THR A 48 12.97 4.24 5.38
N THR A 49 13.44 3.40 4.48
CA THR A 49 14.89 3.27 4.26
C THR A 49 15.41 4.51 3.52
N GLU A 50 16.73 4.68 3.42
CA GLU A 50 17.32 5.78 2.63
C GLU A 50 16.80 5.78 1.19
N LYS A 51 16.79 4.59 0.55
CA LYS A 51 16.22 4.39 -0.79
C LYS A 51 14.73 4.72 -0.84
N GLY A 52 13.97 4.33 0.18
CA GLY A 52 12.54 4.64 0.28
C GLY A 52 12.31 6.14 0.33
N PHE A 53 13.07 6.85 1.16
CA PHE A 53 13.00 8.30 1.31
C PHE A 53 13.31 9.02 -0.01
N GLU A 54 14.41 8.65 -0.68
CA GLU A 54 14.78 9.21 -1.98
C GLU A 54 13.72 8.95 -3.04
N SER A 55 13.16 7.74 -3.08
CA SER A 55 12.10 7.41 -4.03
C SER A 55 10.86 8.27 -3.78
N LEU A 56 10.48 8.52 -2.52
CA LEU A 56 9.36 9.38 -2.18
C LEU A 56 9.62 10.85 -2.57
N MET A 57 10.83 11.35 -2.31
CA MET A 57 11.26 12.69 -2.71
C MET A 57 11.13 12.92 -4.22
N LYS A 58 11.48 11.92 -5.04
CA LYS A 58 11.38 12.00 -6.51
C LYS A 58 9.95 12.23 -7.01
N TRP A 59 8.95 11.78 -6.27
CA TRP A 59 7.54 11.90 -6.64
C TRP A 59 6.82 13.04 -5.92
N SER A 60 7.40 13.56 -4.84
CA SER A 60 6.79 14.55 -3.97
C SER A 60 7.40 15.95 -4.09
N ASP A 61 8.25 16.21 -5.08
CA ASP A 61 9.03 17.44 -5.40
C ASP A 61 9.82 18.12 -4.25
N SER A 62 9.53 17.81 -2.99
CA SER A 62 10.10 18.39 -1.77
C SER A 62 9.53 17.82 -0.46
N LEU A 63 8.72 16.74 -0.48
CA LEU A 63 7.82 16.34 0.64
C LEU A 63 6.83 17.42 1.10
N LYS A 64 6.91 18.64 0.55
CA LYS A 64 5.95 19.72 0.78
C LYS A 64 4.71 19.58 -0.12
N ASN A 65 4.74 18.67 -1.09
CA ASN A 65 3.56 18.33 -1.88
C ASN A 65 2.56 17.56 -1.00
N LYS A 66 1.81 18.30 -0.18
CA LYS A 66 0.80 17.78 0.74
C LYS A 66 -0.27 16.97 0.03
N GLN A 67 -0.60 17.31 -1.22
CA GLN A 67 -1.61 16.59 -1.99
C GLN A 67 -1.13 15.17 -2.34
N PHE A 68 0.11 15.03 -2.83
CA PHE A 68 0.71 13.72 -3.09
C PHE A 68 0.76 12.86 -1.82
N LEU A 69 1.29 13.41 -0.72
CA LEU A 69 1.42 12.68 0.54
C LEU A 69 0.06 12.28 1.13
N LYS A 70 -0.94 13.17 1.03
CA LYS A 70 -2.31 12.87 1.45
C LYS A 70 -2.91 11.73 0.64
N THR A 71 -2.81 11.78 -0.69
CA THR A 71 -3.35 10.70 -1.54
C THR A 71 -2.63 9.38 -1.27
N LEU A 72 -1.30 9.39 -1.08
CA LEU A 72 -0.55 8.19 -0.70
C LEU A 72 -1.03 7.63 0.64
N ALA A 73 -1.17 8.48 1.66
CA ALA A 73 -1.65 8.09 2.98
C ALA A 73 -3.06 7.50 2.94
N GLU A 74 -3.97 8.08 2.16
CA GLU A 74 -5.34 7.57 1.98
C GLU A 74 -5.36 6.17 1.37
N ASN A 75 -4.50 5.90 0.39
CA ASN A 75 -4.39 4.56 -0.21
C ASN A 75 -3.84 3.52 0.79
N LEU A 76 -2.90 3.92 1.65
CA LEU A 76 -2.35 3.03 2.67
C LEU A 76 -3.31 2.75 3.83
N LYS A 77 -4.15 3.72 4.19
CA LYS A 77 -5.13 3.60 5.29
C LYS A 77 -6.09 2.42 5.09
N ASN A 78 -6.39 2.07 3.84
CA ASN A 78 -7.32 0.99 3.50
C ASN A 78 -6.60 -0.33 3.18
N GLY A 79 -5.37 -0.52 3.68
CA GLY A 79 -4.58 -1.76 3.47
C GLY A 79 -3.89 -1.85 2.10
N GLY A 80 -3.94 -0.79 1.28
CA GLY A 80 -3.59 -0.84 -0.13
C GLY A 80 -4.53 -1.77 -0.93
N ASN A 81 -4.39 -1.82 -2.25
CA ASN A 81 -5.17 -2.73 -3.11
C ASN A 81 -4.66 -4.18 -3.05
N GLY A 82 -4.19 -4.62 -1.88
CA GLY A 82 -3.70 -5.96 -1.61
C GLY A 82 -2.19 -6.14 -1.83
N VAL A 83 -1.68 -7.21 -1.21
CA VAL A 83 -0.33 -7.74 -1.41
C VAL A 83 -0.31 -8.60 -2.67
N PHE A 84 0.54 -8.28 -3.63
CA PHE A 84 0.66 -9.10 -4.84
C PHE A 84 1.98 -9.89 -4.90
N ASN A 85 2.92 -9.62 -4.00
CA ASN A 85 4.13 -10.44 -3.87
C ASN A 85 4.72 -10.35 -2.45
N LYS A 86 5.05 -11.51 -1.86
CA LYS A 86 5.88 -11.66 -0.66
C LYS A 86 7.10 -12.52 -1.06
N LYS A 87 8.29 -11.92 -1.13
CA LYS A 87 9.53 -12.69 -1.38
C LYS A 87 10.22 -12.98 -0.05
N GLU A 88 10.57 -14.26 0.14
CA GLU A 88 11.27 -14.74 1.35
C GLU A 88 12.78 -14.46 1.36
N MET A 89 13.32 -13.74 0.37
CA MET A 89 14.64 -13.13 0.53
C MET A 89 14.46 -11.79 1.27
N ASP A 90 14.52 -11.88 2.60
CA ASP A 90 14.50 -10.81 3.62
C ASP A 90 13.21 -9.95 3.72
N SER A 91 12.05 -10.61 3.61
CA SER A 91 10.71 -10.07 3.94
C SER A 91 10.33 -8.80 3.15
N LEU A 92 10.47 -8.88 1.83
CA LEU A 92 9.98 -7.84 0.92
C LEU A 92 8.50 -8.05 0.61
N ILE A 93 7.68 -7.02 0.83
CA ILE A 93 6.24 -7.00 0.54
C ILE A 93 5.97 -5.96 -0.53
N ILE A 94 5.34 -6.34 -1.64
CA ILE A 94 4.95 -5.41 -2.68
C ILE A 94 3.43 -5.22 -2.67
N LEU A 95 3.01 -3.98 -2.50
CA LEU A 95 1.62 -3.56 -2.32
C LEU A 95 1.19 -2.69 -3.49
N SER A 96 0.03 -2.99 -4.06
CA SER A 96 -0.56 -2.11 -5.07
C SER A 96 -1.18 -0.90 -4.39
N LEU A 97 -0.92 0.29 -4.90
CA LEU A 97 -1.57 1.52 -4.45
C LEU A 97 -2.86 1.83 -5.24
N GLY A 98 -3.23 0.92 -6.14
CA GLY A 98 -4.45 1.02 -6.93
C GLY A 98 -4.40 1.94 -8.14
N LYS A 99 -5.55 2.02 -8.80
CA LYS A 99 -5.81 2.96 -9.90
C LYS A 99 -6.32 4.25 -9.27
N SER A 100 -5.41 5.19 -9.03
CA SER A 100 -5.79 6.53 -8.67
C SER A 100 -5.21 7.50 -9.69
N ASP A 101 -6.07 8.00 -10.58
CA ASP A 101 -5.75 9.10 -11.50
C ASP A 101 -5.43 10.41 -10.75
N ALA A 102 -5.62 10.41 -9.41
CA ALA A 102 -5.37 11.55 -8.54
C ALA A 102 -3.89 11.69 -8.10
N ILE A 103 -3.06 10.65 -8.27
CA ILE A 103 -1.61 10.81 -8.15
C ILE A 103 -1.06 10.95 -9.57
N LEU A 104 -0.95 12.19 -10.05
CA LEU A 104 -0.33 12.51 -11.34
C LEU A 104 1.04 11.81 -11.44
N GLY A 105 1.14 10.85 -12.37
CA GLY A 105 2.35 10.06 -12.63
C GLY A 105 2.52 8.78 -11.78
N ALA A 106 1.61 8.48 -10.83
CA ALA A 106 1.67 7.25 -10.04
C ALA A 106 0.48 6.31 -10.19
N THR A 107 -0.27 6.41 -11.28
CA THR A 107 -1.38 5.52 -11.62
C THR A 107 -0.89 4.06 -11.71
N ASN A 108 -1.48 3.12 -10.95
CA ASN A 108 -0.95 1.74 -10.79
C ASN A 108 0.43 1.67 -10.10
N GLY A 109 0.73 2.64 -9.25
CA GLY A 109 1.93 2.60 -8.42
C GLY A 109 1.94 1.45 -7.42
N TYR A 110 3.12 1.15 -6.90
CA TYR A 110 3.30 0.17 -5.85
C TYR A 110 4.27 0.67 -4.78
N LEU A 111 4.07 0.16 -3.57
CA LEU A 111 4.93 0.36 -2.43
C LEU A 111 5.65 -0.94 -2.11
N ILE A 112 6.97 -0.88 -1.98
CA ILE A 112 7.79 -1.99 -1.49
C ILE A 112 8.07 -1.72 -0.02
N LEU A 113 7.72 -2.67 0.84
CA LEU A 113 8.14 -2.70 2.23
C LEU A 113 9.27 -3.71 2.40
N LYS A 114 10.23 -3.38 3.24
CA LYS A 114 11.34 -4.27 3.63
C LYS A 114 11.36 -4.39 5.15
N LYS A 115 11.62 -5.60 5.64
CA LYS A 115 11.91 -5.80 7.06
C LYS A 115 13.33 -5.33 7.37
N THR A 116 13.43 -4.51 8.38
CA THR A 116 14.66 -3.98 8.96
C THR A 116 14.75 -4.38 10.42
N GLU A 117 15.83 -4.03 11.10
CA GLU A 117 15.98 -4.20 12.54
C GLU A 117 14.89 -3.47 13.35
N LYS A 118 14.31 -2.40 12.79
CA LYS A 118 13.26 -1.59 13.43
C LYS A 118 11.83 -2.07 13.10
N GLY A 119 11.69 -3.13 12.30
CA GLY A 119 10.41 -3.59 11.77
C GLY A 119 10.27 -3.34 10.27
N LEU A 120 9.04 -3.24 9.76
CA LEU A 120 8.81 -2.91 8.35
C LEU A 120 9.11 -1.44 8.09
N SER A 121 9.76 -1.16 6.97
CA SER A 121 10.02 0.19 6.48
C SER A 121 9.72 0.27 4.98
N ILE A 122 9.37 1.45 4.51
CA ILE A 122 9.18 1.72 3.09
C ILE A 122 10.55 1.68 2.41
N GLU A 123 10.74 0.71 1.51
CA GLU A 123 11.97 0.52 0.76
C GLU A 123 11.95 1.26 -0.58
N GLU A 124 10.78 1.34 -1.21
CA GLU A 124 10.65 1.99 -2.51
C GLU A 124 9.19 2.35 -2.76
N PHE A 125 8.98 3.58 -3.22
CA PHE A 125 7.74 4.01 -3.85
C PHE A 125 7.96 4.12 -5.36
N ARG A 126 7.11 3.45 -6.14
CA ARG A 126 7.06 3.62 -7.59
C ARG A 126 5.69 4.07 -8.03
N GLY A 127 5.65 5.16 -8.78
CA GLY A 127 4.49 5.48 -9.60
C GLY A 127 4.39 4.58 -10.82
N GLY A 128 3.17 4.32 -11.31
CA GLY A 128 2.98 3.70 -12.62
C GLY A 128 2.88 4.76 -13.71
N LYS A 129 3.51 4.45 -14.84
CA LYS A 129 3.57 5.28 -16.05
C LYS A 129 2.28 5.20 -16.85
#